data_AF-A0A7S9D3D9-F1
#
_entry.id   AF-A0A7S9D3D9-F1
#
_cell.length_a   1.000
_cell.length_b   1.000
_cell.length_c   1.000
_cell.angle_alpha   90.00
_cell.angle_beta   90.00
_cell.angle_gamma   90.00
#
_symmetry.space_group_name_H-M   'P 1'
#
loop_
_entity.id
_entity.type
_entity.pdbx_description
1 polymer ?
#
loop_
_entity_poly.entity_id
_entity_poly.type
_entity_poly.pdbx_seq_one_letter_code
_entity_poly.pdbx_strand_id
1 'polypeptide(L)'
;MNRMLVGFAVLAIGAVSVGASIVKKQAFAESHRRSRQIILYYTLSRIDNPIIVLGDSIVEASTLPRELCGHAIVNAGLDGASTTSDLGDWLVDALDGKPAAAIVIALGINDALGAARDLPQFEANYSSLVATLSKAAGRVIMLGVPPLDASPRLPVETRTKATRLIDGYNSALPALAVRSGATFAALPPLPTPHTIDGVHLSAAGYQLWNEAVLKGASVSCGSK
;
A
#
# COMPACT_ATOMS: atom_id res chain seq x y z
N MET A 1 16.50 -3.58 -52.97
CA MET A 1 15.85 -4.35 -51.89
C MET A 1 15.43 -3.38 -50.79
N ASN A 2 14.13 -3.39 -50.48
CA ASN A 2 13.37 -2.19 -50.07
C ASN A 2 13.57 -1.86 -48.57
N ARG A 3 14.37 -0.82 -48.26
CA ARG A 3 14.66 -0.36 -46.87
C ARG A 3 13.40 -0.05 -46.06
N MET A 4 12.29 0.25 -46.72
CA MET A 4 11.00 0.54 -46.10
C MET A 4 10.32 -0.71 -45.51
N LEU A 5 10.47 -1.89 -46.15
CA LEU A 5 9.90 -3.16 -45.66
C LEU A 5 10.64 -3.69 -44.43
N VAL A 6 11.96 -3.46 -44.35
CA VAL A 6 12.77 -3.84 -43.19
C VAL A 6 12.43 -2.98 -41.96
N GLY A 7 12.15 -1.68 -42.16
CA GLY A 7 11.75 -0.78 -41.08
C GLY A 7 10.40 -1.15 -40.43
N PHE A 8 9.41 -1.55 -41.24
CA PHE A 8 8.10 -1.99 -40.74
C PHE A 8 8.17 -3.33 -39.99
N ALA A 9 8.98 -4.28 -40.48
CA ALA A 9 9.16 -5.57 -39.81
C ALA A 9 9.83 -5.44 -38.43
N VAL A 10 10.85 -4.56 -38.30
CA VAL A 10 11.54 -4.32 -37.03
C VAL A 10 10.64 -3.60 -36.01
N LEU A 11 9.85 -2.61 -36.46
CA LEU A 11 8.87 -1.93 -35.60
C LEU A 11 7.76 -2.87 -35.11
N ALA A 12 7.25 -3.75 -35.97
CA ALA A 12 6.22 -4.72 -35.60
C ALA A 12 6.74 -5.75 -34.59
N ILE A 13 7.96 -6.29 -34.77
CA ILE A 13 8.59 -7.23 -33.84
C ILE A 13 8.88 -6.55 -32.49
N GLY A 14 9.34 -5.29 -32.49
CA GLY A 14 9.53 -4.48 -31.28
C GLY A 14 8.24 -4.24 -30.51
N ALA A 15 7.14 -3.88 -31.18
CA ALA A 15 5.84 -3.67 -30.55
C ALA A 15 5.25 -4.97 -29.97
N VAL A 16 5.37 -6.09 -30.69
CA VAL A 16 4.90 -7.41 -30.23
C VAL A 16 5.69 -7.91 -29.02
N SER A 17 7.01 -7.73 -29.01
CA SER A 17 7.86 -8.16 -27.90
C SER A 17 7.67 -7.31 -26.63
N VAL A 18 7.51 -5.99 -26.77
CA VAL A 18 7.14 -5.11 -25.66
C VAL A 18 5.75 -5.45 -25.13
N GLY A 19 4.76 -5.66 -26.02
CA GLY A 19 3.41 -6.08 -25.65
C GLY A 19 3.39 -7.41 -24.88
N ALA A 20 4.11 -8.42 -25.37
CA ALA A 20 4.22 -9.72 -24.71
C ALA A 20 4.91 -9.63 -23.32
N SER A 21 5.89 -8.74 -23.17
CA SER A 21 6.56 -8.51 -21.87
C SER A 21 5.64 -7.82 -20.86
N ILE A 22 4.85 -6.84 -21.30
CA ILE A 22 3.85 -6.15 -20.46
C ILE A 22 2.77 -7.14 -20.00
N VAL A 23 2.22 -7.94 -20.93
CA VAL A 23 1.19 -8.95 -20.63
C VAL A 23 1.71 -9.99 -19.63
N LYS A 24 2.95 -10.47 -19.79
CA LYS A 24 3.55 -11.42 -18.83
C LYS A 24 3.73 -10.84 -17.44
N LYS A 25 4.15 -9.57 -17.33
CA LYS A 25 4.28 -8.88 -16.03
C LYS A 25 2.93 -8.69 -15.35
N GLN A 26 1.90 -8.31 -16.10
CA GLN A 26 0.53 -8.18 -15.58
C GLN A 26 0.01 -9.53 -15.10
N ALA A 27 0.13 -10.59 -15.91
CA ALA A 27 -0.31 -11.93 -15.52
C ALA A 27 0.44 -12.46 -14.27
N PHE A 28 1.73 -12.16 -14.13
CA PHE A 28 2.49 -12.50 -12.93
C PHE A 28 1.98 -11.75 -11.70
N ALA A 29 1.78 -10.43 -11.80
CA ALA A 29 1.26 -9.60 -10.71
C ALA A 29 -0.14 -10.05 -10.27
N GLU A 30 -1.03 -10.34 -11.21
CA GLU A 30 -2.37 -10.88 -10.93
C GLU A 30 -2.31 -12.25 -10.25
N SER A 31 -1.45 -13.15 -10.74
CA SER A 31 -1.24 -14.47 -10.14
C SER A 31 -0.68 -14.38 -8.71
N HIS A 32 0.28 -13.47 -8.49
CA HIS A 32 0.86 -13.21 -7.18
C HIS A 32 -0.18 -12.68 -6.21
N ARG A 33 -0.92 -11.63 -6.61
CA ARG A 33 -1.99 -11.03 -5.83
C ARG A 33 -3.05 -12.05 -5.44
N ARG A 34 -3.52 -12.85 -6.40
CA ARG A 34 -4.52 -13.91 -6.14
C ARG A 34 -4.01 -14.93 -5.13
N SER A 35 -2.77 -15.39 -5.28
CA SER A 35 -2.17 -16.36 -4.37
C SER A 35 -2.08 -15.79 -2.96
N ARG A 36 -1.66 -14.53 -2.83
CA ARG A 36 -1.55 -13.87 -1.53
C ARG A 36 -2.91 -13.63 -0.87
N GLN A 37 -3.93 -13.23 -1.63
CA GLN A 37 -5.30 -13.09 -1.12
C GLN A 37 -5.86 -14.43 -0.58
N ILE A 38 -5.57 -15.55 -1.23
CA ILE A 38 -5.97 -16.89 -0.75
C ILE A 38 -5.30 -17.22 0.60
N ILE A 39 -3.99 -16.97 0.72
CA ILE A 39 -3.27 -17.19 1.99
C ILE A 39 -3.79 -16.28 3.10
N LEU A 40 -4.12 -15.02 2.78
CA LEU A 40 -4.72 -14.09 3.73
C LEU A 40 -6.11 -14.54 4.16
N TYR A 41 -6.95 -15.03 3.25
CA TYR A 41 -8.24 -15.62 3.59
C TYR A 41 -8.09 -16.77 4.61
N TYR A 42 -7.19 -17.73 4.38
CA TYR A 42 -6.94 -18.81 5.34
C TYR A 42 -6.33 -18.34 6.67
N THR A 43 -5.59 -17.24 6.66
CA THR A 43 -5.02 -16.66 7.87
C THR A 43 -6.10 -16.00 8.70
N LEU A 44 -6.89 -15.12 8.07
CA LEU A 44 -7.99 -14.41 8.69
C LEU A 44 -9.10 -15.35 9.15
N SER A 45 -9.36 -16.46 8.46
CA SER A 45 -10.39 -17.42 8.88
C SER A 45 -10.07 -18.12 10.21
N ARG A 46 -8.81 -18.18 10.63
CA ARG A 46 -8.34 -18.88 11.84
C ARG A 46 -8.00 -17.96 13.01
N ILE A 47 -8.14 -16.65 12.84
CA ILE A 47 -7.80 -15.65 13.85
C ILE A 47 -9.07 -14.88 14.20
N ASP A 48 -9.20 -14.56 15.49
CA ASP A 48 -10.27 -13.71 16.00
C ASP A 48 -9.69 -12.37 16.43
N ASN A 49 -10.45 -11.31 16.16
CA ASN A 49 -10.14 -9.94 16.56
C ASN A 49 -8.68 -9.50 16.25
N PRO A 50 -8.18 -9.67 15.00
CA PRO A 50 -6.80 -9.33 14.65
C PRO A 50 -6.55 -7.82 14.58
N ILE A 51 -5.27 -7.44 14.65
CA ILE A 51 -4.79 -6.17 14.10
C ILE A 51 -4.35 -6.44 12.66
N ILE A 52 -4.90 -5.70 11.70
CA ILE A 52 -4.59 -5.91 10.28
C ILE A 52 -3.80 -4.70 9.80
N VAL A 53 -2.63 -4.94 9.21
CA VAL A 53 -1.89 -3.90 8.48
C VAL A 53 -2.17 -4.12 7.00
N LEU A 54 -3.01 -3.26 6.43
CA LEU A 54 -3.47 -3.30 5.05
C LEU A 54 -2.67 -2.30 4.22
N GLY A 55 -2.12 -2.73 3.08
CA GLY A 55 -1.39 -1.80 2.23
C GLY A 55 -0.78 -2.43 0.99
N ASP A 56 0.31 -1.82 0.53
CA ASP A 56 0.99 -2.17 -0.71
C ASP A 56 2.21 -3.09 -0.49
N SER A 57 3.17 -3.02 -1.41
CA SER A 57 4.43 -3.78 -1.38
C SER A 57 5.28 -3.49 -0.14
N ILE A 58 5.19 -2.30 0.46
CA ILE A 58 5.91 -1.97 1.70
C ILE A 58 5.33 -2.77 2.86
N VAL A 59 4.00 -2.86 2.94
CA VAL A 59 3.37 -3.72 3.93
C VAL A 59 3.72 -5.17 3.65
N GLU A 60 3.61 -5.62 2.40
CA GLU A 60 3.87 -7.01 2.03
C GLU A 60 5.29 -7.46 2.41
N ALA A 61 6.31 -6.63 2.18
CA ALA A 61 7.69 -6.93 2.50
C ALA A 61 8.08 -6.65 3.97
N SER A 62 7.16 -6.14 4.79
CA SER A 62 7.43 -5.85 6.20
C SER A 62 7.58 -7.13 7.07
N THR A 63 8.41 -7.03 8.10
CA THR A 63 8.64 -8.06 9.12
C THR A 63 8.01 -7.66 10.45
N LEU A 64 6.70 -7.34 10.42
CA LEU A 64 5.93 -6.98 11.61
C LEU A 64 5.99 -8.09 12.68
N PRO A 65 5.94 -7.74 13.98
CA PRO A 65 5.85 -8.73 15.04
C PRO A 65 4.54 -9.53 14.91
N ARG A 66 4.50 -10.72 15.54
CA ARG A 66 3.35 -11.63 15.44
C ARG A 66 2.10 -11.13 16.16
N GLU A 67 2.26 -10.31 17.19
CA GLU A 67 1.17 -9.84 18.03
C GLU A 67 1.46 -8.47 18.62
N LEU A 68 0.39 -7.76 18.98
CA LEU A 68 0.42 -6.56 19.80
C LEU A 68 -0.82 -6.57 20.71
N CYS A 69 -0.59 -6.41 22.02
CA CYS A 69 -1.66 -6.32 23.02
C CYS A 69 -2.64 -7.51 23.04
N GLY A 70 -2.14 -8.72 22.73
CA GLY A 70 -2.95 -9.94 22.69
C GLY A 70 -3.72 -10.15 21.38
N HIS A 71 -3.61 -9.23 20.42
CA HIS A 71 -4.14 -9.39 19.08
C HIS A 71 -3.04 -9.85 18.13
N ALA A 72 -3.31 -10.90 17.36
CA ALA A 72 -2.41 -11.29 16.27
C ALA A 72 -2.34 -10.17 15.23
N ILE A 73 -1.13 -9.87 14.74
CA ILE A 73 -0.93 -8.93 13.64
C ILE A 73 -0.93 -9.71 12.33
N VAL A 74 -1.80 -9.30 11.41
CA VAL A 74 -1.89 -9.84 10.05
C VAL A 74 -1.31 -8.82 9.09
N ASN A 75 -0.22 -9.19 8.43
CA ASN A 75 0.34 -8.45 7.30
C ASN A 75 -0.54 -8.73 6.06
N ALA A 76 -1.46 -7.81 5.76
CA ALA A 76 -2.35 -7.83 4.60
C ALA A 76 -1.86 -6.89 3.48
N GLY A 77 -0.54 -6.80 3.27
CA GLY A 77 0.03 -6.08 2.13
C GLY A 77 -0.21 -6.82 0.82
N LEU A 78 -0.52 -6.08 -0.25
CA LEU A 78 -0.69 -6.60 -1.61
C LEU A 78 0.13 -5.73 -2.57
N ASP A 79 1.13 -6.31 -3.22
CA ASP A 79 1.99 -5.62 -4.18
C ASP A 79 1.19 -4.80 -5.21
N GLY A 80 1.65 -3.57 -5.47
CA GLY A 80 1.00 -2.61 -6.36
C GLY A 80 -0.32 -2.00 -5.88
N ALA A 81 -0.82 -2.36 -4.69
CA ALA A 81 -2.09 -1.82 -4.20
C ALA A 81 -2.03 -0.31 -3.96
N SER A 82 -3.17 0.36 -4.12
CA SER A 82 -3.35 1.81 -3.97
C SER A 82 -4.75 2.10 -3.46
N THR A 83 -5.10 3.38 -3.24
CA THR A 83 -6.47 3.74 -2.84
C THR A 83 -7.52 3.43 -3.93
N THR A 84 -7.12 3.22 -5.19
CA THR A 84 -8.04 2.83 -6.28
C THR A 84 -8.32 1.33 -6.34
N SER A 85 -7.65 0.53 -5.50
CA SER A 85 -7.84 -0.91 -5.43
C SER A 85 -9.10 -1.28 -4.62
N ASP A 86 -9.65 -2.45 -4.88
CA ASP A 86 -10.82 -3.06 -4.22
C ASP A 86 -10.52 -3.62 -2.81
N LEU A 87 -9.54 -3.05 -2.09
CA LEU A 87 -9.05 -3.60 -0.82
C LEU A 87 -10.12 -3.63 0.28
N GLY A 88 -10.99 -2.63 0.32
CA GLY A 88 -12.01 -2.50 1.36
C GLY A 88 -13.01 -3.65 1.28
N ASP A 89 -13.64 -3.81 0.12
CA ASP A 89 -14.63 -4.87 -0.11
C ASP A 89 -14.01 -6.25 0.03
N TRP A 90 -12.82 -6.46 -0.56
CA TRP A 90 -12.08 -7.71 -0.42
C TRP A 90 -11.79 -8.07 1.04
N LEU A 91 -11.32 -7.11 1.86
CA LEU A 91 -10.97 -7.39 3.24
C LEU A 91 -12.23 -7.67 4.10
N VAL A 92 -13.32 -6.94 3.86
CA VAL A 92 -14.61 -7.19 4.54
C VAL A 92 -15.12 -8.59 4.24
N ASP A 93 -15.06 -9.02 2.97
CA ASP A 93 -15.44 -10.37 2.57
C ASP A 93 -14.52 -11.43 3.21
N ALA A 94 -13.21 -11.17 3.25
CA ALA A 94 -12.24 -12.09 3.84
C ALA A 94 -12.39 -12.22 5.37
N LEU A 95 -12.95 -11.22 6.04
CA LEU A 95 -13.25 -11.25 7.47
C LEU A 95 -14.51 -12.04 7.81
N ASP A 96 -15.41 -12.23 6.84
CA ASP A 96 -16.64 -13.03 6.98
C ASP A 96 -17.44 -12.68 8.25
N GLY A 97 -17.67 -11.38 8.46
CA GLY A 97 -18.40 -10.83 9.60
C GLY A 97 -17.64 -10.79 10.93
N LYS A 98 -16.41 -11.32 11.00
CA LYS A 98 -15.58 -11.22 12.21
C LYS A 98 -14.97 -9.83 12.34
N PRO A 99 -15.05 -9.19 13.53
CA PRO A 99 -14.46 -7.87 13.71
C PRO A 99 -12.93 -7.96 13.81
N ALA A 100 -12.24 -6.94 13.31
CA ALA A 100 -10.83 -6.67 13.60
C ALA A 100 -10.71 -5.70 14.81
N ALA A 101 -9.67 -5.88 15.62
CA ALA A 101 -9.38 -4.97 16.72
C ALA A 101 -8.96 -3.59 16.18
N ALA A 102 -8.12 -3.60 15.14
CA ALA A 102 -7.76 -2.42 14.38
C ALA A 102 -7.37 -2.76 12.95
N ILE A 103 -7.53 -1.79 12.05
CA ILE A 103 -6.96 -1.83 10.71
C ILE A 103 -6.05 -0.61 10.52
N VAL A 104 -4.77 -0.84 10.25
CA VAL A 104 -3.80 0.19 9.86
C VAL A 104 -3.70 0.19 8.34
N ILE A 105 -4.07 1.30 7.71
CA ILE A 105 -3.99 1.50 6.27
C ILE A 105 -2.67 2.21 5.96
N ALA A 106 -1.81 1.55 5.18
CA ALA A 106 -0.55 2.09 4.68
C ALA A 106 -0.55 2.06 3.16
N LEU A 107 -1.08 3.13 2.56
CA LEU A 107 -1.25 3.33 1.11
C LEU A 107 -0.90 4.76 0.74
N GLY A 108 -0.49 4.97 -0.51
CA GLY A 108 -0.28 6.30 -1.09
C GLY A 108 0.91 6.39 -2.02
N ILE A 109 1.87 5.46 -1.94
CA ILE A 109 3.01 5.44 -2.86
C ILE A 109 2.56 5.15 -4.28
N ASN A 110 1.78 4.08 -4.49
CA ASN A 110 1.29 3.73 -5.82
C ASN A 110 0.30 4.76 -6.38
N ASP A 111 -0.46 5.44 -5.51
CA ASP A 111 -1.28 6.60 -5.87
C ASP A 111 -0.42 7.71 -6.46
N ALA A 112 0.65 8.10 -5.76
CA ALA A 112 1.58 9.14 -6.21
C ALA A 112 2.37 8.75 -7.47
N LEU A 113 2.64 7.46 -7.66
CA LEU A 113 3.34 6.90 -8.82
C LEU A 113 2.42 6.70 -10.04
N GLY A 114 1.12 6.96 -9.92
CA GLY A 114 0.22 7.10 -11.07
C GLY A 114 -1.14 6.44 -10.95
N ALA A 115 -1.45 5.74 -9.85
CA ALA A 115 -2.77 5.15 -9.67
C ALA A 115 -3.86 6.20 -9.40
N ALA A 116 -3.54 7.25 -8.63
CA ALA A 116 -4.42 8.40 -8.44
C ALA A 116 -4.03 9.53 -9.39
N ARG A 117 -5.02 10.28 -9.89
CA ARG A 117 -4.76 11.42 -10.79
C ARG A 117 -4.21 12.63 -10.03
N ASP A 118 -4.75 12.90 -8.85
CA ASP A 118 -4.48 14.08 -8.02
C ASP A 118 -4.81 13.85 -6.53
N LEU A 119 -4.57 14.89 -5.71
CA LEU A 119 -4.87 14.88 -4.28
C LEU A 119 -6.39 14.72 -3.99
N PRO A 120 -7.31 15.45 -4.64
CA PRO A 120 -8.74 15.25 -4.42
C PRO A 120 -9.21 13.81 -4.66
N GLN A 121 -8.73 13.15 -5.71
CA GLN A 121 -9.07 11.75 -5.95
C GLN A 121 -8.53 10.84 -4.85
N PHE A 122 -7.28 11.04 -4.41
CA PHE A 122 -6.70 10.30 -3.29
C PHE A 122 -7.54 10.46 -2.02
N GLU A 123 -7.92 11.68 -1.65
CA GLU A 123 -8.74 11.94 -0.46
C GLU A 123 -10.11 11.28 -0.53
N ALA A 124 -10.76 11.33 -1.70
CA ALA A 124 -12.07 10.72 -1.92
C ALA A 124 -12.00 9.19 -1.80
N ASN A 125 -11.02 8.57 -2.46
CA ASN A 125 -10.81 7.12 -2.40
C ASN A 125 -10.50 6.66 -0.97
N TYR A 126 -9.58 7.34 -0.27
CA TYR A 126 -9.20 7.00 1.10
C TYR A 126 -10.39 7.16 2.05
N SER A 127 -11.20 8.22 1.89
CA SER A 127 -12.44 8.41 2.67
C SER A 127 -13.40 7.24 2.47
N SER A 128 -13.59 6.79 1.22
CA SER A 128 -14.44 5.63 0.91
C SER A 128 -13.89 4.34 1.51
N LEU A 129 -12.57 4.12 1.42
CA LEU A 129 -11.91 2.95 1.98
C LEU A 129 -12.13 2.89 3.50
N VAL A 130 -11.94 4.01 4.20
CA VAL A 130 -12.17 4.09 5.66
C VAL A 130 -13.64 3.85 5.99
N ALA A 131 -14.58 4.42 5.24
CA ALA A 131 -16.00 4.20 5.46
C ALA A 131 -16.40 2.72 5.32
N THR A 132 -15.77 1.97 4.41
CA THR A 132 -15.97 0.52 4.28
C THR A 132 -15.34 -0.22 5.46
N LEU A 133 -14.07 0.05 5.77
CA LEU A 133 -13.31 -0.70 6.79
C LEU A 133 -13.79 -0.44 8.21
N SER A 134 -14.31 0.76 8.52
CA SER A 134 -14.88 1.08 9.83
C SER A 134 -16.09 0.24 10.20
N LYS A 135 -16.72 -0.46 9.24
CA LYS A 135 -17.83 -1.39 9.51
C LYS A 135 -17.34 -2.73 10.09
N ALA A 136 -16.07 -3.07 9.87
CA ALA A 136 -15.49 -4.35 10.24
C ALA A 136 -14.37 -4.24 11.28
N ALA A 137 -14.05 -3.04 11.76
CA ALA A 137 -12.97 -2.81 12.71
C ALA A 137 -13.36 -1.88 13.86
N GLY A 138 -12.86 -2.19 15.07
CA GLY A 138 -13.03 -1.32 16.22
C GLY A 138 -12.29 0.02 16.09
N ARG A 139 -11.20 0.05 15.33
CA ARG A 139 -10.39 1.24 15.04
C ARG A 139 -9.82 1.18 13.62
N VAL A 140 -9.80 2.32 12.94
CA VAL A 140 -9.10 2.50 11.66
C VAL A 140 -8.02 3.55 11.81
N ILE A 141 -6.82 3.25 11.32
CA ILE A 141 -5.63 4.10 11.41
C ILE A 141 -5.13 4.39 10.00
N MET A 142 -4.90 5.65 9.67
CA MET A 142 -4.22 6.08 8.45
C MET A 142 -2.75 6.33 8.76
N LEU A 143 -1.85 5.54 8.18
CA LEU A 143 -0.41 5.74 8.32
C LEU A 143 0.08 6.77 7.31
N GLY A 144 1.04 7.61 7.72
CA GLY A 144 1.76 8.50 6.81
C GLY A 144 2.45 7.72 5.67
N VAL A 145 2.63 8.39 4.54
CA VAL A 145 3.23 7.85 3.33
C VAL A 145 4.74 8.09 3.37
N PRO A 146 5.61 7.06 3.24
CA PRO A 146 7.05 7.26 3.22
C PRO A 146 7.51 8.15 2.05
N PRO A 147 8.53 9.01 2.25
CA PRO A 147 9.15 9.74 1.15
C PRO A 147 9.89 8.79 0.19
N LEU A 148 10.21 9.27 -1.01
CA LEU A 148 10.99 8.54 -2.02
C LEU A 148 12.46 8.97 -1.97
N ASP A 149 13.39 8.02 -2.15
CA ASP A 149 14.80 8.35 -2.39
C ASP A 149 15.11 8.48 -3.89
N ALA A 150 16.29 9.03 -4.18
CA ALA A 150 16.84 8.98 -5.52
C ALA A 150 17.17 7.53 -5.94
N SER A 151 16.81 7.17 -7.17
CA SER A 151 17.08 5.86 -7.75
C SER A 151 17.25 5.95 -9.27
N PRO A 152 18.17 5.19 -9.88
CA PRO A 152 18.26 5.06 -11.33
C PRO A 152 17.01 4.44 -11.97
N ARG A 153 16.22 3.68 -11.20
CA ARG A 153 15.01 3.01 -11.69
C ARG A 153 13.76 3.90 -11.67
N LEU A 154 13.84 5.06 -11.02
CA LEU A 154 12.74 6.01 -10.91
C LEU A 154 13.14 7.33 -11.58
N PRO A 155 12.61 7.63 -12.80
CA PRO A 155 12.94 8.84 -13.52
C PRO A 155 12.74 10.10 -12.67
N VAL A 156 13.64 11.08 -12.81
CA VAL A 156 13.63 12.29 -11.98
C VAL A 156 12.28 13.02 -12.05
N GLU A 157 11.69 13.15 -13.23
CA GLU A 157 10.39 13.80 -13.41
C GLU A 157 9.26 13.06 -12.67
N THR A 158 9.21 11.73 -12.81
CA THR A 158 8.25 10.87 -12.09
C THR A 158 8.44 11.01 -10.59
N ARG A 159 9.68 10.92 -10.10
CA ARG A 159 10.01 11.10 -8.68
C ARG A 159 9.57 12.46 -8.18
N THR A 160 9.94 13.55 -8.85
CA THR A 160 9.58 14.92 -8.44
C THR A 160 8.06 15.11 -8.39
N LYS A 161 7.32 14.57 -9.36
CA LYS A 161 5.85 14.61 -9.32
C LYS A 161 5.31 13.82 -8.12
N ALA A 162 5.78 12.59 -7.92
CA ALA A 162 5.32 11.72 -6.85
C ALA A 162 5.67 12.28 -5.46
N THR A 163 6.87 12.84 -5.26
CA THR A 163 7.27 13.53 -4.01
C THR A 163 6.29 14.65 -3.69
N ARG A 164 5.94 15.52 -4.66
CA ARG A 164 4.95 16.59 -4.41
C ARG A 164 3.58 16.06 -4.02
N LEU A 165 3.15 14.95 -4.60
CA LEU A 165 1.88 14.31 -4.22
C LEU A 165 1.97 13.71 -2.82
N ILE A 166 3.05 13.00 -2.48
CA ILE A 166 3.28 12.43 -1.15
C ILE A 166 3.31 13.52 -0.08
N ASP A 167 3.98 14.65 -0.34
CA ASP A 167 3.98 15.81 0.56
C ASP A 167 2.56 16.35 0.77
N GLY A 168 1.78 16.44 -0.31
CA GLY A 168 0.37 16.80 -0.26
C GLY A 168 -0.48 15.81 0.54
N TYR A 169 -0.26 14.51 0.34
CA TYR A 169 -0.95 13.43 1.07
C TYR A 169 -0.65 13.53 2.56
N ASN A 170 0.62 13.59 2.95
CA ASN A 170 1.03 13.69 4.35
C ASN A 170 0.54 14.98 5.03
N SER A 171 0.38 16.07 4.27
CA SER A 171 -0.22 17.30 4.79
C SER A 171 -1.74 17.18 5.00
N ALA A 172 -2.43 16.42 4.16
CA ALA A 172 -3.88 16.28 4.17
C ALA A 172 -4.40 15.17 5.10
N LEU A 173 -3.63 14.08 5.26
CA LEU A 173 -4.01 12.88 6.02
C LEU A 173 -4.45 13.16 7.46
N PRO A 174 -3.85 14.09 8.24
CA PRO A 174 -4.32 14.38 9.59
C PRO A 174 -5.78 14.86 9.63
N ALA A 175 -6.13 15.83 8.78
CA ALA A 175 -7.49 16.33 8.68
C ALA A 175 -8.44 15.29 8.08
N LEU A 176 -7.92 14.41 7.21
CA LEU A 176 -8.68 13.32 6.60
C LEU A 176 -9.05 12.25 7.62
N ALA A 177 -8.12 11.86 8.47
CA ALA A 177 -8.39 10.92 9.55
C ALA A 177 -9.53 11.43 10.44
N VAL A 178 -9.47 12.69 10.88
CA VAL A 178 -10.50 13.29 11.75
C VAL A 178 -11.88 13.28 11.09
N ARG A 179 -12.01 13.77 9.85
CA ARG A 179 -13.31 13.84 9.16
C ARG A 179 -13.88 12.46 8.80
N SER A 180 -13.03 11.45 8.65
CA SER A 180 -13.44 10.07 8.36
C SER A 180 -13.61 9.19 9.61
N GLY A 181 -13.45 9.75 10.82
CA GLY A 181 -13.56 8.99 12.07
C GLY A 181 -12.41 7.99 12.31
N ALA A 182 -11.26 8.21 11.68
CA ALA A 182 -10.04 7.42 11.83
C ALA A 182 -9.00 8.16 12.68
N THR A 183 -7.92 7.46 13.05
CA THR A 183 -6.74 8.06 13.69
C THR A 183 -5.61 8.21 12.69
N PHE A 184 -4.88 9.33 12.72
CA PHE A 184 -3.67 9.49 11.91
C PHE A 184 -2.43 9.05 12.70
N ALA A 185 -1.58 8.22 12.08
CA ALA A 185 -0.28 7.84 12.59
C ALA A 185 0.82 8.44 11.71
N ALA A 186 1.49 9.47 12.21
CA ALA A 186 2.60 10.11 11.50
C ALA A 186 3.83 9.18 11.45
N LEU A 187 4.54 9.21 10.33
CA LEU A 187 5.88 8.62 10.25
C LEU A 187 6.89 9.56 10.93
N PRO A 188 7.86 9.04 11.69
CA PRO A 188 9.02 9.82 12.10
C PRO A 188 9.90 10.17 10.88
N PRO A 189 10.84 11.12 11.00
CA PRO A 189 11.86 11.33 9.98
C PRO A 189 12.62 10.04 9.68
N LEU A 190 12.66 9.63 8.42
CA LEU A 190 13.42 8.46 7.98
C LEU A 190 14.86 8.86 7.63
N PRO A 191 15.86 7.97 7.85
CA PRO A 191 17.25 8.25 7.48
C PRO A 191 17.41 8.37 5.97
N THR A 192 18.41 9.09 5.47
CA THR A 192 18.73 9.10 4.04
C THR A 192 20.01 8.32 3.78
N PRO A 193 20.00 7.28 2.93
CA PRO A 193 18.83 6.68 2.26
C PRO A 193 18.00 5.78 3.19
N HIS A 194 16.68 5.76 3.03
CA HIS A 194 15.74 4.85 3.72
C HIS A 194 15.14 3.79 2.80
N THR A 195 15.51 3.78 1.52
CA THR A 195 15.06 2.79 0.54
C THR A 195 16.22 2.04 -0.11
N ILE A 196 15.92 0.87 -0.69
CA ILE A 196 16.90 0.05 -1.45
C ILE A 196 16.85 0.32 -2.95
N ASP A 197 15.75 0.88 -3.45
CA ASP A 197 15.51 1.08 -4.88
C ASP A 197 14.79 2.40 -5.22
N GLY A 198 14.69 3.32 -4.27
CA GLY A 198 13.96 4.58 -4.38
C GLY A 198 12.53 4.53 -3.85
N VAL A 199 12.00 3.34 -3.59
CA VAL A 199 10.61 3.14 -3.13
C VAL A 199 10.55 2.21 -1.91
N HIS A 200 11.10 0.99 -2.02
CA HIS A 200 10.99 -0.03 -0.98
C HIS A 200 11.99 0.21 0.14
N LEU A 201 11.53 0.12 1.38
CA LEU A 201 12.31 0.50 2.55
C LEU A 201 13.54 -0.41 2.74
N SER A 202 14.63 0.21 3.18
CA SER A 202 15.80 -0.47 3.73
C SER A 202 15.50 -1.00 5.14
N ALA A 203 16.41 -1.77 5.72
CA ALA A 203 16.26 -2.24 7.10
C ALA A 203 16.07 -1.08 8.09
N ALA A 204 16.83 0.02 7.92
CA ALA A 204 16.70 1.21 8.76
C ALA A 204 15.38 1.96 8.51
N GLY A 205 14.91 2.01 7.26
CA GLY A 205 13.58 2.54 6.92
C GLY A 205 12.45 1.73 7.57
N TYR A 206 12.51 0.40 7.48
CA TYR A 206 11.53 -0.50 8.10
C TYR A 206 11.52 -0.41 9.62
N GLN A 207 12.66 -0.20 10.28
CA GLN A 207 12.68 -0.04 11.73
C GLN A 207 11.73 1.08 12.18
N LEU A 208 11.91 2.27 11.62
CA LEU A 208 11.12 3.44 11.98
C LEU A 208 9.67 3.37 11.46
N TRP A 209 9.46 2.77 10.29
CA TRP A 209 8.13 2.55 9.74
C TRP A 209 7.32 1.55 10.60
N ASN A 210 7.93 0.44 11.02
CA ASN A 210 7.31 -0.54 11.91
C ASN A 210 6.97 0.08 13.27
N GLU A 211 7.85 0.91 13.84
CA GLU A 211 7.56 1.65 15.08
C GLU A 211 6.31 2.54 14.93
N ALA A 212 6.16 3.24 13.82
CA ALA A 212 4.98 4.06 13.54
C ALA A 212 3.70 3.22 13.37
N VAL A 213 3.78 2.08 12.69
CA VAL A 213 2.67 1.12 12.56
C VAL A 213 2.23 0.63 13.93
N LEU A 214 3.15 0.17 14.77
CA LEU A 214 2.85 -0.38 16.09
C LEU A 214 2.31 0.70 17.04
N LYS A 215 2.87 1.90 17.01
CA LYS A 215 2.37 3.06 17.76
C LYS A 215 0.96 3.46 17.32
N GLY A 216 0.68 3.41 16.01
CA GLY A 216 -0.67 3.64 15.49
C GLY A 216 -1.64 2.56 15.96
N ALA A 217 -1.25 1.29 15.80
CA ALA A 217 -2.08 0.14 16.18
C ALA A 217 -2.33 0.06 17.70
N SER A 218 -1.48 0.64 18.55
CA SER A 218 -1.62 0.56 20.00
C SER A 218 -2.88 1.24 20.54
N VAL A 219 -3.60 2.02 19.73
CA VAL A 219 -4.94 2.54 20.08
C VAL A 219 -5.97 1.43 20.35
N SER A 220 -5.70 0.20 19.89
CA SER A 220 -6.51 -0.99 20.14
C SER A 220 -6.20 -1.69 21.46
N CYS A 221 -5.12 -1.31 22.16
CA CYS A 221 -4.63 -2.07 23.31
C CYS A 221 -5.50 -2.03 24.57
N GLY A 222 -6.52 -1.18 24.61
CA GLY A 222 -7.31 -0.91 25.82
C GLY A 222 -6.46 -0.30 26.96
N SER A 223 -7.10 0.45 27.86
CA SER A 223 -6.52 0.64 29.19
C SER A 223 -6.75 -0.68 29.93
N LYS A 224 -5.68 -1.36 30.35
CA LYS A 224 -5.83 -2.43 31.35
C LYS A 224 -6.47 -1.87 32.63
#